data_AF-A0A348V0F6-F1
#
_entry.id   AF-A0A348V0F6-F1
#
_cell.length_a   1.000
_cell.length_b   1.000
_cell.length_c   1.000
_cell.angle_alpha   90.00
_cell.angle_beta   90.00
_cell.angle_gamma   90.00
#
_symmetry.space_group_name_H-M   'P 1'
#
loop_
_entity.id
_entity.type
_entity.pdbx_description
1 polymer ?
#
loop_
_entity_poly.entity_id
_entity_poly.type
_entity_poly.pdbx_seq_one_letter_code
_entity_poly.pdbx_strand_id
1 'polypeptide(L)'
;MNDRIKKLREQSLSTRPSISPERARIVTEAYRRPEVERASIPVQRALVFQALMEQKSIFIDEGELVVGERGPAHKATPTYPEVCCHSLEDLETLNSRPKTSYAVDEETLRLYHDEIIPFWRGRSMRERIFAEMRPEWKAAYEAGIFTEFMEQRAPGHTVLGDKIYHQGLLDIIKDIEEAQAQLDFLNDPDALDKQEELKAMAICARALITYARRHAELARQMAAVEKDPQRRRELEKIADVCDWVPARAPRDFWEALQYYWFVHVGVTTEYNTWDSFNPGRLDQHLYPFYKKG
;
A
#
# COMPACT_ATOMS: atom_id res chain seq x y z
N MET A 1 11.80 17.82 21.31
CA MET A 1 11.15 16.51 21.15
C MET A 1 10.38 16.20 22.42
N ASN A 2 9.04 16.10 22.35
CA ASN A 2 8.19 15.80 23.52
C ASN A 2 8.18 14.29 23.84
N ASP A 3 7.53 13.90 24.93
CA ASP A 3 7.54 12.50 25.40
C ASP A 3 6.78 11.55 24.49
N ARG A 4 5.71 12.00 23.82
CA ARG A 4 5.01 11.23 22.77
C ARG A 4 5.97 10.81 21.67
N ILE A 5 6.74 11.76 21.11
CA ILE A 5 7.68 11.46 20.03
C ILE A 5 8.82 10.55 20.50
N LYS A 6 9.30 10.69 21.76
CA LYS A 6 10.29 9.76 22.32
C LYS A 6 9.74 8.32 22.36
N LYS A 7 8.51 8.13 22.85
CA LYS A 7 7.85 6.81 22.94
C LYS A 7 7.66 6.18 21.56
N LEU A 8 7.05 6.90 20.62
CA LEU A 8 6.84 6.43 19.25
C LEU A 8 8.15 6.09 18.54
N ARG A 9 9.19 6.90 18.72
CA ARG A 9 10.52 6.63 18.17
C ARG A 9 11.14 5.36 18.77
N GLU A 10 11.05 5.20 20.09
CA GLU A 10 11.59 4.02 20.78
C GLU A 10 10.87 2.75 20.33
N GLN A 11 9.54 2.77 20.22
CA GLN A 11 8.76 1.66 19.65
C GLN A 11 9.23 1.35 18.23
N SER A 12 9.27 2.36 17.35
CA SER A 12 9.71 2.20 15.97
C SER A 12 11.12 1.60 15.87
N LEU A 13 12.07 1.99 16.73
CA LEU A 13 13.43 1.46 16.67
C LEU A 13 13.57 0.07 17.27
N SER A 14 12.96 -0.16 18.44
CA SER A 14 13.10 -1.40 19.22
C SER A 14 12.29 -2.57 18.66
N THR A 15 11.20 -2.33 17.93
CA THR A 15 10.41 -3.41 17.32
C THR A 15 11.28 -4.23 16.37
N ARG A 16 11.28 -5.55 16.57
CA ARG A 16 11.95 -6.51 15.68
C ARG A 16 11.14 -6.66 14.39
N PRO A 17 11.74 -6.46 13.20
CA PRO A 17 11.04 -6.73 11.94
C PRO A 17 10.57 -8.17 11.83
N SER A 18 9.37 -8.37 11.31
CA SER A 18 8.78 -9.68 11.03
C SER A 18 8.15 -9.72 9.65
N ILE A 19 7.90 -10.91 9.11
CA ILE A 19 7.06 -11.10 7.93
C ILE A 19 5.60 -11.20 8.37
N SER A 20 4.72 -10.54 7.61
CA SER A 20 3.28 -10.75 7.69
C SER A 20 2.77 -11.41 6.41
N PRO A 21 2.10 -12.57 6.48
CA PRO A 21 1.53 -13.23 5.32
C PRO A 21 0.13 -12.70 4.96
N GLU A 22 -0.43 -11.78 5.75
CA GLU A 22 -1.79 -11.25 5.58
C GLU A 22 -2.06 -10.75 4.15
N ARG A 23 -1.18 -9.89 3.64
CA ARG A 23 -1.29 -9.36 2.27
C ARG A 23 -1.27 -10.49 1.24
N ALA A 24 -0.31 -11.40 1.35
CA ALA A 24 -0.17 -12.52 0.41
C ALA A 24 -1.45 -13.37 0.37
N ARG A 25 -2.07 -13.62 1.53
CA ARG A 25 -3.35 -14.32 1.63
C ARG A 25 -4.47 -13.55 0.93
N ILE A 26 -4.68 -12.27 1.27
CA ILE A 26 -5.75 -11.44 0.68
C ILE A 26 -5.59 -11.34 -0.84
N VAL A 27 -4.37 -11.10 -1.32
CA VAL A 27 -4.06 -11.03 -2.75
C VAL A 27 -4.37 -12.36 -3.43
N THR A 28 -3.93 -13.48 -2.86
CA THR A 28 -4.20 -14.83 -3.39
C THR A 28 -5.71 -15.11 -3.48
N GLU A 29 -6.44 -14.81 -2.40
CA GLU A 29 -7.90 -14.96 -2.37
C GLU A 29 -8.60 -14.07 -3.40
N ALA A 30 -8.14 -12.83 -3.59
CA ALA A 30 -8.69 -11.92 -4.59
C ALA A 30 -8.46 -12.44 -6.01
N TYR A 31 -7.25 -12.91 -6.35
CA TYR A 31 -6.96 -13.48 -7.67
C TYR A 31 -7.69 -14.79 -7.97
N ARG A 32 -8.16 -15.53 -6.94
CA ARG A 32 -8.99 -16.74 -7.12
C ARG A 32 -10.44 -16.39 -7.53
N ARG A 33 -10.88 -15.15 -7.39
CA ARG A 33 -12.27 -14.76 -7.68
C ARG A 33 -12.51 -14.70 -9.20
N PRO A 34 -13.57 -15.32 -9.74
CA PRO A 34 -13.84 -15.34 -11.18
C PRO A 34 -13.96 -13.95 -11.81
N GLU A 35 -14.49 -12.96 -11.09
CA GLU A 35 -14.61 -11.59 -11.55
C GLU A 35 -13.25 -10.88 -11.69
N VAL A 36 -12.25 -11.25 -10.86
CA VAL A 36 -10.89 -10.72 -10.91
C VAL A 36 -10.10 -11.41 -12.04
N GLU A 37 -10.29 -12.71 -12.23
CA GLU A 37 -9.66 -13.47 -13.31
C GLU A 37 -10.09 -12.99 -14.70
N ARG A 38 -11.37 -12.65 -14.88
CA ARG A 38 -11.95 -12.22 -16.17
C ARG A 38 -11.79 -10.74 -16.47
N ALA A 39 -11.33 -9.94 -15.50
CA ALA A 39 -11.12 -8.52 -15.69
C ALA A 39 -9.91 -8.23 -16.59
N SER A 40 -9.87 -7.05 -17.21
CA SER A 40 -8.65 -6.52 -17.82
C SER A 40 -7.54 -6.40 -16.77
N ILE A 41 -6.27 -6.38 -17.19
CA ILE A 41 -5.14 -6.32 -16.26
C ILE A 41 -5.22 -5.11 -15.31
N PRO A 42 -5.53 -3.88 -15.75
CA PRO A 42 -5.68 -2.74 -14.84
C PRO A 42 -6.79 -2.97 -13.82
N VAL A 43 -7.97 -3.42 -14.25
CA VAL A 43 -9.13 -3.64 -13.36
C VAL A 43 -8.86 -4.80 -12.40
N GLN A 44 -8.20 -5.86 -12.86
CA GLN A 44 -7.76 -6.97 -12.01
C GLN A 44 -6.87 -6.46 -10.87
N ARG A 45 -5.88 -5.60 -11.16
CA ARG A 45 -5.01 -5.00 -10.13
C ARG A 45 -5.79 -4.11 -9.18
N ALA A 46 -6.72 -3.30 -9.69
CA ALA A 46 -7.54 -2.43 -8.88
C ALA A 46 -8.50 -3.20 -7.95
N LEU A 47 -9.09 -4.30 -8.41
CA LEU A 47 -9.95 -5.16 -7.57
C LEU A 47 -9.15 -5.86 -6.46
N VAL A 48 -7.90 -6.24 -6.73
CA VAL A 48 -6.98 -6.78 -5.71
C VAL A 48 -6.61 -5.69 -4.70
N PHE A 49 -6.31 -4.47 -5.16
CA PHE A 49 -6.06 -3.34 -4.27
C PHE A 49 -7.29 -3.00 -3.42
N GLN A 50 -8.49 -3.04 -4.01
CA GLN A 50 -9.75 -2.89 -3.29
C GLN A 50 -9.89 -3.94 -2.17
N ALA A 51 -9.65 -5.22 -2.49
CA ALA A 51 -9.67 -6.28 -1.49
C ALA A 51 -8.69 -6.02 -0.34
N LEU A 52 -7.48 -5.53 -0.64
CA LEU A 52 -6.50 -5.13 0.37
C LEU A 52 -6.99 -4.00 1.27
N MET A 53 -7.52 -2.92 0.68
CA MET A 53 -8.01 -1.76 1.44
C MET A 53 -9.23 -2.10 2.31
N GLU A 54 -10.06 -3.04 1.87
CA GLU A 54 -11.25 -3.50 2.59
C GLU A 54 -10.93 -4.50 3.71
N GLN A 55 -9.91 -5.35 3.54
CA GLN A 55 -9.71 -6.51 4.41
C GLN A 55 -8.45 -6.46 5.28
N LYS A 56 -7.37 -5.80 4.84
CA LYS A 56 -6.11 -5.81 5.61
C LYS A 56 -6.34 -5.25 7.02
N SER A 57 -5.59 -5.74 7.99
CA SER A 57 -5.65 -5.22 9.36
C SER A 57 -5.28 -3.75 9.37
N ILE A 58 -5.99 -3.01 10.22
CA ILE A 58 -5.73 -1.60 10.51
C ILE A 58 -5.40 -1.48 11.99
N PHE A 59 -4.51 -0.56 12.30
CA PHE A 59 -3.89 -0.44 13.62
C PHE A 59 -3.70 1.04 13.94
N ILE A 60 -4.03 1.42 15.17
CA ILE A 60 -3.80 2.75 15.72
C ILE A 60 -3.08 2.53 17.05
N ASP A 61 -1.79 2.84 17.11
CA ASP A 61 -1.01 2.66 18.33
C ASP A 61 -1.25 3.77 19.34
N GLU A 62 -0.89 3.48 20.59
CA GLU A 62 -0.92 4.44 21.67
C GLU A 62 -0.02 5.66 21.35
N GLY A 63 -0.64 6.84 21.35
CA GLY A 63 0.07 8.10 21.12
C GLY A 63 0.17 8.53 19.65
N GLU A 64 -0.26 7.71 18.69
CA GLU A 64 -0.33 8.13 17.28
C GLU A 64 -1.32 9.29 17.07
N LEU A 65 -0.97 10.19 16.16
CA LEU A 65 -1.82 11.29 15.66
C LEU A 65 -2.06 11.18 14.15
N VAL A 66 -1.05 10.70 13.41
CA VAL A 66 -1.16 10.28 12.01
C VAL A 66 -1.18 8.76 12.01
N VAL A 67 -2.18 8.16 11.37
CA VAL A 67 -2.50 6.73 11.47
C VAL A 67 -2.42 6.02 10.12
N GLY A 68 -2.08 4.74 10.15
CA GLY A 68 -2.00 3.90 8.96
C GLY A 68 -0.67 3.15 8.95
N GLU A 69 -0.75 1.83 8.81
CA GLU A 69 0.41 0.95 8.77
C GLU A 69 0.34 0.04 7.54
N ARG A 70 1.51 -0.23 6.96
CA ARG A 70 1.60 -1.10 5.77
C ARG A 70 1.23 -2.53 6.13
N GLY A 71 1.72 -3.01 7.28
CA GLY A 71 1.39 -4.30 7.86
C GLY A 71 0.25 -4.24 8.90
N PRO A 72 0.02 -5.35 9.61
CA PRO A 72 -0.92 -5.40 10.73
C PRO A 72 -0.38 -4.77 12.03
N ALA A 73 0.93 -4.52 12.10
CA ALA A 73 1.62 -3.95 13.26
C ALA A 73 2.95 -3.31 12.83
N HIS A 74 3.60 -2.60 13.75
CA HIS A 74 4.91 -2.00 13.52
C HIS A 74 5.92 -3.01 12.97
N LYS A 75 6.58 -2.66 11.87
CA LYS A 75 7.58 -3.49 11.16
C LYS A 75 7.14 -4.91 10.80
N ALA A 76 5.85 -5.24 10.88
CA ALA A 76 5.29 -6.46 10.33
C ALA A 76 5.17 -6.29 8.81
N THR A 77 6.16 -6.80 8.09
CA THR A 77 6.39 -6.47 6.68
C THR A 77 5.59 -7.40 5.76
N PRO A 78 4.70 -6.85 4.91
CA PRO A 78 3.99 -7.66 3.94
C PRO A 78 4.90 -8.28 2.90
N THR A 79 4.37 -9.30 2.23
CA THR A 79 5.03 -9.98 1.11
C THR A 79 4.21 -9.83 -0.18
N TYR A 80 4.91 -9.96 -1.32
CA TYR A 80 4.38 -9.62 -2.64
C TYR A 80 4.60 -10.79 -3.60
N PRO A 81 3.87 -11.91 -3.43
CA PRO A 81 4.12 -13.13 -4.18
C PRO A 81 3.84 -12.97 -5.69
N GLU A 82 3.05 -11.98 -6.09
CA GLU A 82 2.87 -11.62 -7.49
C GLU A 82 4.11 -10.97 -8.13
N VAL A 83 5.03 -10.44 -7.31
CA VAL A 83 6.35 -9.91 -7.73
C VAL A 83 7.37 -11.03 -7.65
N CYS A 84 7.60 -11.53 -6.44
CA CYS A 84 8.53 -12.61 -6.13
C CYS A 84 7.91 -13.48 -5.04
N CYS A 85 7.54 -14.71 -5.41
CA CYS A 85 7.07 -15.70 -4.47
C CYS A 85 8.27 -16.39 -3.81
N HIS A 86 8.50 -16.09 -2.53
CA HIS A 86 9.57 -16.73 -1.74
C HIS A 86 9.32 -18.23 -1.59
N SER A 87 10.39 -19.02 -1.69
CA SER A 87 10.40 -20.41 -1.27
C SER A 87 10.43 -20.53 0.26
N LEU A 88 10.25 -21.74 0.79
CA LEU A 88 10.42 -21.97 2.24
C LEU A 88 11.86 -21.71 2.68
N GLU A 89 12.85 -22.10 1.88
CA GLU A 89 14.27 -21.83 2.15
C GLU A 89 14.56 -20.33 2.20
N ASP A 90 13.93 -19.53 1.33
CA ASP A 90 14.04 -18.07 1.38
C ASP A 90 13.50 -17.51 2.69
N LEU A 91 12.34 -18.00 3.16
CA LEU A 91 11.73 -17.57 4.41
C LEU A 91 12.56 -17.98 5.64
N GLU A 92 13.11 -19.20 5.63
CA GLU A 92 14.04 -19.68 6.65
C GLU A 92 15.33 -18.84 6.67
N THR A 93 15.84 -18.47 5.49
CA THR A 93 16.99 -17.58 5.35
C THR A 93 16.68 -16.17 5.86
N LEU A 94 15.50 -15.61 5.58
CA LEU A 94 15.07 -14.31 6.11
C LEU A 94 15.02 -14.31 7.64
N ASN A 95 14.59 -15.41 8.25
CA ASN A 95 14.50 -15.57 9.70
C ASN A 95 15.88 -15.69 10.37
N SER A 96 16.79 -16.43 9.75
CA SER A 96 18.08 -16.81 10.34
C SER A 96 19.26 -15.93 9.96
N ARG A 97 19.17 -15.15 8.86
CA ARG A 97 20.31 -14.36 8.37
C ARG A 97 20.83 -13.35 9.40
N PRO A 98 22.16 -13.13 9.48
CA PRO A 98 22.76 -12.29 10.52
C PRO A 98 22.47 -10.79 10.36
N LYS A 99 22.12 -10.34 9.16
CA LYS A 99 21.87 -8.93 8.84
C LYS A 99 20.50 -8.77 8.23
N THR A 100 19.79 -7.70 8.61
CA THR A 100 18.46 -7.37 8.06
C THR A 100 17.46 -8.53 8.15
N SER A 101 17.49 -9.32 9.21
CA SER A 101 16.55 -10.44 9.39
C SER A 101 15.12 -9.95 9.62
N TYR A 102 14.18 -10.77 9.19
CA TYR A 102 12.76 -10.63 9.47
C TYR A 102 12.32 -11.90 10.18
N ALA A 103 11.76 -11.79 11.38
CA ALA A 103 11.20 -12.95 12.07
C ALA A 103 10.08 -13.57 11.22
N VAL A 104 10.14 -14.90 11.06
CA VAL A 104 9.11 -15.69 10.37
C VAL A 104 8.60 -16.74 11.34
N ASP A 105 7.29 -16.78 11.56
CA ASP A 105 6.65 -17.77 12.42
C ASP A 105 6.20 -19.01 11.63
N GLU A 106 5.83 -20.06 12.37
CA GLU A 106 5.38 -21.34 11.80
C GLU A 106 4.07 -21.20 11.00
N GLU A 107 3.19 -20.28 11.40
CA GLU A 107 1.94 -20.01 10.68
C GLU A 107 2.22 -19.43 9.29
N THR A 108 3.18 -18.50 9.19
CA THR A 108 3.64 -17.95 7.91
C THR A 108 4.22 -19.04 7.02
N LEU A 109 5.11 -19.89 7.54
CA LEU A 109 5.69 -20.99 6.78
C LEU A 109 4.62 -21.96 6.27
N ARG A 110 3.67 -22.32 7.13
CA ARG A 110 2.56 -23.22 6.77
C ARG A 110 1.69 -22.63 5.67
N LEU A 111 1.26 -21.38 5.83
CA LEU A 111 0.45 -20.69 4.83
C LEU A 111 1.18 -20.59 3.48
N TYR A 112 2.49 -20.35 3.50
CA TYR A 112 3.29 -20.33 2.29
C TYR A 112 3.37 -21.69 1.60
N HIS A 113 3.63 -22.75 2.36
CA HIS A 113 3.68 -24.12 1.86
C HIS A 113 2.34 -24.56 1.25
N ASP A 114 1.25 -24.35 1.99
CA ASP A 114 -0.05 -24.94 1.69
C ASP A 114 -0.82 -24.13 0.63
N GLU A 115 -0.67 -22.80 0.59
CA GLU A 115 -1.52 -21.94 -0.23
C GLU A 115 -0.78 -20.99 -1.17
N ILE A 116 0.21 -20.25 -0.67
CA ILE A 116 0.83 -19.15 -1.44
C ILE A 116 1.72 -19.72 -2.54
N ILE A 117 2.68 -20.59 -2.21
CA ILE A 117 3.61 -21.16 -3.20
C ILE A 117 2.86 -21.96 -4.28
N PRO A 118 1.90 -22.86 -3.95
CA PRO A 118 1.15 -23.60 -4.96
C PRO A 118 0.38 -22.69 -5.93
N PHE A 119 -0.19 -21.58 -5.45
CA PHE A 119 -0.93 -20.65 -6.30
C PHE A 119 -0.01 -19.80 -7.19
N TRP A 120 1.07 -19.26 -6.62
CA TRP A 120 1.93 -18.27 -7.29
C TRP A 120 3.05 -18.87 -8.14
N ARG A 121 3.30 -20.18 -8.05
CA ARG A 121 4.25 -20.88 -8.90
C ARG A 121 3.93 -20.67 -10.38
N GLY A 122 4.92 -20.22 -11.15
CA GLY A 122 4.80 -19.89 -12.57
C GLY A 122 4.00 -18.60 -12.84
N ARG A 123 3.57 -17.85 -11.82
CA ARG A 123 2.77 -16.63 -11.96
C ARG A 123 3.51 -15.36 -11.55
N SER A 124 4.59 -15.49 -10.78
CA SER A 124 5.33 -14.33 -10.27
C SER A 124 6.02 -13.56 -11.39
N MET A 125 6.16 -12.24 -11.22
CA MET A 125 6.90 -11.39 -12.17
C MET A 125 8.34 -11.87 -12.33
N ARG A 126 9.00 -12.29 -11.23
CA ARG A 126 10.35 -12.85 -11.26
C ARG A 126 10.46 -14.03 -12.21
N GLU A 127 9.60 -15.03 -12.07
CA GLU A 127 9.63 -16.23 -12.92
C GLU A 127 9.44 -15.86 -14.39
N ARG A 128 8.53 -14.92 -14.68
CA ARG A 128 8.30 -14.42 -16.04
C ARG A 128 9.53 -13.72 -16.61
N ILE A 129 10.18 -12.84 -15.84
CA ILE A 129 11.42 -12.17 -16.27
C ILE A 129 12.46 -13.22 -16.65
N PHE A 130 12.77 -14.15 -15.74
CA PHE A 130 13.81 -15.15 -15.99
C PHE A 130 13.44 -16.17 -17.07
N ALA A 131 12.16 -16.42 -17.34
CA ALA A 131 11.74 -17.25 -18.47
C ALA A 131 12.07 -16.60 -19.83
N GLU A 132 11.92 -15.28 -19.94
CA GLU A 132 12.14 -14.53 -21.18
C GLU A 132 13.62 -14.18 -21.44
N MET A 133 14.48 -14.22 -20.42
CA MET A 133 15.89 -13.86 -20.57
C MET A 133 16.72 -14.92 -21.30
N ARG A 134 17.54 -14.46 -22.24
CA ARG A 134 18.51 -15.28 -23.00
C ARG A 134 19.62 -15.84 -22.10
N PRO A 135 20.25 -16.97 -22.46
CA PRO A 135 21.33 -17.58 -21.67
C PRO A 135 22.49 -16.63 -21.36
N GLU A 136 22.89 -15.76 -22.29
CA GLU A 136 24.00 -14.82 -22.11
C GLU A 136 23.69 -13.76 -21.06
N TRP A 137 22.43 -13.34 -20.97
CA TRP A 137 21.98 -12.41 -19.94
C TRP A 137 22.07 -13.06 -18.56
N LYS A 138 21.61 -14.33 -18.44
CA LYS A 138 21.64 -15.08 -17.18
C LYS A 138 23.08 -15.34 -16.72
N ALA A 139 23.96 -15.74 -17.63
CA ALA A 139 25.37 -15.93 -17.33
C ALA A 139 26.05 -14.65 -16.84
N ALA A 140 25.75 -13.49 -17.45
CA ALA A 140 26.28 -12.21 -17.02
C ALA A 140 25.73 -11.77 -15.64
N TYR A 141 24.44 -12.00 -15.38
CA TYR A 141 23.80 -11.77 -14.08
C TYR A 141 24.42 -12.66 -12.98
N GLU A 142 24.56 -13.96 -13.23
CA GLU A 142 25.17 -14.92 -12.30
C GLU A 142 26.65 -14.64 -12.03
N ALA A 143 27.37 -14.13 -13.04
CA ALA A 143 28.76 -13.68 -12.89
C ALA A 143 28.90 -12.33 -12.17
N GLY A 144 27.79 -11.66 -11.82
CA GLY A 144 27.79 -10.37 -11.12
C GLY A 144 28.22 -9.18 -11.98
N ILE A 145 28.04 -9.26 -13.30
CA ILE A 145 28.37 -8.14 -14.22
C ILE A 145 27.37 -7.00 -14.09
N PHE A 146 26.10 -7.32 -13.84
CA PHE A 146 25.03 -6.38 -13.56
C PHE A 146 23.99 -7.02 -12.64
N THR A 147 23.04 -6.20 -12.15
CA THR A 147 21.89 -6.64 -11.35
C THR A 147 20.59 -6.29 -12.05
N GLU A 148 19.52 -7.05 -11.80
CA GLU A 148 18.16 -6.73 -12.26
C GLU A 148 17.36 -6.11 -11.10
N PHE A 149 16.87 -4.88 -11.27
CA PHE A 149 16.17 -4.18 -10.19
C PHE A 149 14.73 -4.67 -10.02
N MET A 150 14.11 -5.14 -11.10
CA MET A 150 12.70 -5.51 -11.12
C MET A 150 12.44 -6.98 -10.75
N GLU A 151 13.47 -7.77 -10.40
CA GLU A 151 13.28 -9.20 -10.09
C GLU A 151 12.53 -9.47 -8.77
N GLN A 152 12.60 -8.54 -7.82
CA GLN A 152 12.00 -8.69 -6.48
C GLN A 152 11.20 -7.46 -6.04
N ARG A 153 11.19 -6.41 -6.86
CA ARG A 153 10.50 -5.15 -6.60
C ARG A 153 9.88 -4.63 -7.88
N ALA A 154 8.85 -3.81 -7.72
CA ALA A 154 8.26 -3.06 -8.82
C ALA A 154 9.10 -1.83 -9.17
N PRO A 155 9.02 -1.30 -10.40
CA PRO A 155 9.81 -0.14 -10.83
C PRO A 155 9.82 1.01 -9.82
N GLY A 156 8.66 1.47 -9.34
CA GLY A 156 8.61 2.49 -8.29
C GLY A 156 9.35 3.77 -8.67
N HIS A 157 10.29 4.21 -7.83
CA HIS A 157 11.17 5.37 -8.06
C HIS A 157 10.43 6.62 -8.54
N THR A 158 9.32 6.95 -7.88
CA THR A 158 8.50 8.11 -8.20
C THR A 158 8.26 8.96 -6.96
N VAL A 159 7.85 10.20 -7.18
CA VAL A 159 7.66 11.23 -6.16
C VAL A 159 6.25 11.79 -6.30
N LEU A 160 5.58 12.00 -5.18
CA LEU A 160 4.27 12.61 -5.15
C LEU A 160 4.31 14.06 -5.68
N GLY A 161 3.31 14.43 -6.47
CA GLY A 161 3.05 15.82 -6.87
C GLY A 161 2.22 16.60 -5.85
N ASP A 162 1.59 17.70 -6.26
CA ASP A 162 0.82 18.56 -5.37
C ASP A 162 -0.70 18.26 -5.32
N LYS A 163 -1.19 17.40 -6.22
CA LYS A 163 -2.63 17.18 -6.45
C LYS A 163 -3.43 16.91 -5.18
N ILE A 164 -2.93 16.04 -4.30
CA ILE A 164 -3.65 15.62 -3.08
C ILE A 164 -3.81 16.76 -2.05
N TYR A 165 -3.04 17.84 -2.18
CA TYR A 165 -3.13 19.01 -1.31
C TYR A 165 -4.19 20.01 -1.81
N HIS A 166 -4.76 19.78 -2.99
CA HIS A 166 -5.74 20.67 -3.63
C HIS A 166 -7.05 19.98 -3.99
N GLN A 167 -7.03 18.65 -4.15
CA GLN A 167 -8.18 17.83 -4.53
C GLN A 167 -8.32 16.65 -3.56
N GLY A 168 -9.55 16.23 -3.31
CA GLY A 168 -9.84 14.92 -2.72
C GLY A 168 -9.98 13.84 -3.79
N LEU A 169 -9.97 12.58 -3.38
CA LEU A 169 -10.20 11.46 -4.29
C LEU A 169 -11.59 11.49 -4.93
N LEU A 170 -12.61 12.12 -4.31
CA LEU A 170 -13.91 12.32 -4.95
C LEU A 170 -13.82 13.29 -6.14
N ASP A 171 -12.95 14.30 -6.07
CA ASP A 171 -12.71 15.21 -7.21
C ASP A 171 -11.98 14.46 -8.33
N ILE A 172 -10.99 13.61 -7.98
CA ILE A 172 -10.29 12.77 -8.97
C ILE A 172 -11.23 11.76 -9.63
N ILE A 173 -12.15 11.16 -8.87
CA ILE A 173 -13.18 10.26 -9.42
C ILE A 173 -14.06 11.01 -10.42
N LYS A 174 -14.43 12.25 -10.12
CA LYS A 174 -15.19 13.09 -11.05
C LYS A 174 -14.39 13.39 -12.33
N ASP A 175 -13.10 13.74 -12.21
CA ASP A 175 -12.21 13.94 -13.38
C ASP A 175 -12.13 12.66 -14.24
N ILE A 176 -12.11 11.48 -13.61
CA ILE A 176 -12.12 10.18 -14.30
C ILE A 176 -13.45 9.95 -15.02
N GLU A 177 -14.59 10.21 -14.37
CA GLU A 177 -15.93 10.07 -14.97
C GLU A 177 -16.11 11.02 -16.17
N GLU A 178 -15.61 12.25 -16.07
CA GLU A 178 -15.59 13.22 -17.18
C GLU A 178 -14.71 12.73 -18.34
N ALA A 179 -13.52 12.20 -18.06
CA ALA A 179 -12.64 11.62 -19.08
C ALA A 179 -13.27 10.40 -19.76
N GLN A 180 -13.96 9.53 -19.01
CA GLN A 180 -14.67 8.38 -19.56
C GLN A 180 -15.80 8.80 -20.52
N ALA A 181 -16.54 9.87 -20.18
CA ALA A 181 -17.62 10.38 -21.02
C ALA A 181 -17.13 10.97 -22.36
N GLN A 182 -15.84 11.30 -22.47
CA GLN A 182 -15.22 11.89 -23.65
C GLN A 182 -14.51 10.87 -24.57
N LEU A 183 -14.53 9.57 -24.24
CA LEU A 183 -13.88 8.54 -25.05
C LEU A 183 -14.55 8.38 -26.42
N ASP A 184 -13.73 8.44 -27.48
CA ASP A 184 -14.18 8.25 -28.87
C ASP A 184 -14.02 6.80 -29.31
N PHE A 185 -15.02 5.97 -29.03
CA PHE A 185 -15.01 4.56 -29.42
C PHE A 185 -15.07 4.31 -30.94
N LEU A 186 -15.30 5.34 -31.76
CA LEU A 186 -15.39 5.20 -33.22
C LEU A 186 -14.04 5.43 -33.90
N ASN A 187 -13.26 6.41 -33.41
CA ASN A 187 -12.02 6.82 -34.09
C ASN A 187 -10.75 6.62 -33.25
N ASP A 188 -10.85 6.40 -31.93
CA ASP A 188 -9.69 6.17 -31.07
C ASP A 188 -9.47 4.66 -30.88
N PRO A 189 -8.43 4.06 -31.47
CA PRO A 189 -8.16 2.63 -31.35
C PRO A 189 -7.84 2.21 -29.91
N ASP A 190 -7.42 3.14 -29.05
CA ASP A 190 -7.08 2.88 -27.65
C ASP A 190 -8.25 3.14 -26.69
N ALA A 191 -9.44 3.49 -27.20
CA ALA A 191 -10.58 3.91 -26.37
C ALA A 191 -10.97 2.84 -25.33
N LEU A 192 -10.90 1.54 -25.70
CA LEU A 192 -11.21 0.43 -24.79
C LEU A 192 -10.16 0.30 -23.68
N ASP A 193 -8.87 0.40 -24.03
CA ASP A 193 -7.78 0.30 -23.04
C ASP A 193 -7.83 1.50 -22.07
N LYS A 194 -8.09 2.71 -22.60
CA LYS A 194 -8.31 3.92 -21.78
C LYS A 194 -9.51 3.76 -20.85
N GLN A 195 -10.61 3.18 -21.33
CA GLN A 195 -11.80 2.93 -20.51
C GLN A 195 -11.47 2.02 -19.32
N GLU A 196 -10.76 0.93 -19.55
CA GLU A 196 -10.41 -0.05 -18.52
C GLU A 196 -9.38 0.51 -17.52
N GLU A 197 -8.42 1.31 -17.98
CA GLU A 197 -7.49 2.02 -17.10
C GLU A 197 -8.23 3.04 -16.22
N LEU A 198 -9.10 3.88 -16.80
CA LEU A 198 -9.91 4.85 -16.06
C LEU A 198 -10.82 4.16 -15.02
N LYS A 199 -11.40 3.02 -15.39
CA LYS A 199 -12.20 2.19 -14.48
C LYS A 199 -11.37 1.66 -13.32
N ALA A 200 -10.16 1.19 -13.58
CA ALA A 200 -9.22 0.74 -12.56
C ALA A 200 -8.85 1.88 -11.59
N MET A 201 -8.52 3.06 -12.12
CA MET A 201 -8.22 4.25 -11.31
C MET A 201 -9.39 4.63 -10.38
N ALA A 202 -10.63 4.61 -10.88
CA ALA A 202 -11.82 4.90 -10.07
C ALA A 202 -12.01 3.89 -8.92
N ILE A 203 -11.76 2.60 -9.17
CA ILE A 203 -11.81 1.55 -8.14
C ILE A 203 -10.75 1.83 -7.06
N CYS A 204 -9.50 2.12 -7.45
CA CYS A 204 -8.42 2.41 -6.50
C CYS A 204 -8.73 3.65 -5.65
N ALA A 205 -9.25 4.72 -6.24
CA ALA A 205 -9.64 5.91 -5.51
C ALA A 205 -10.73 5.62 -4.46
N ARG A 206 -11.76 4.84 -4.82
CA ARG A 206 -12.82 4.43 -3.88
C ARG A 206 -12.28 3.51 -2.77
N ALA A 207 -11.39 2.58 -3.12
CA ALA A 207 -10.75 1.68 -2.17
C ALA A 207 -9.97 2.44 -1.09
N LEU A 208 -9.19 3.46 -1.46
CA LEU A 208 -8.42 4.23 -0.49
C LEU A 208 -9.32 5.09 0.43
N ILE A 209 -10.45 5.59 -0.09
CA ILE A 209 -11.51 6.21 0.75
C ILE A 209 -12.04 5.20 1.77
N THR A 210 -12.32 3.96 1.35
CA THR A 210 -12.79 2.90 2.26
C THR A 210 -11.76 2.59 3.35
N TYR A 211 -10.47 2.53 3.01
CA TYR A 211 -9.40 2.32 3.98
C TYR A 211 -9.38 3.39 5.07
N ALA A 212 -9.52 4.66 4.71
CA ALA A 212 -9.58 5.77 5.67
C ALA A 212 -10.84 5.72 6.54
N ARG A 213 -12.01 5.41 5.96
CA ARG A 213 -13.26 5.23 6.73
C ARG A 213 -13.15 4.13 7.77
N ARG A 214 -12.44 3.04 7.46
CA ARG A 214 -12.17 1.97 8.44
C ARG A 214 -11.33 2.49 9.62
N HIS A 215 -10.34 3.36 9.37
CA HIS A 215 -9.58 4.02 10.45
C HIS A 215 -10.43 4.97 11.27
N ALA A 216 -11.32 5.73 10.63
CA ALA A 216 -12.24 6.60 11.33
C ALA A 216 -13.13 5.80 12.29
N GLU A 217 -13.68 4.68 11.82
CA GLU A 217 -14.51 3.80 12.64
C GLU A 217 -13.75 3.17 13.80
N LEU A 218 -12.54 2.65 13.57
CA LEU A 218 -11.69 2.12 14.63
C LEU A 218 -11.36 3.18 15.68
N ALA A 219 -11.02 4.40 15.24
CA ALA A 219 -10.72 5.51 16.16
C ALA A 219 -11.93 5.88 17.02
N ARG A 220 -13.15 5.89 16.47
CA ARG A 220 -14.38 6.10 17.26
C ARG A 220 -14.62 5.00 18.28
N GLN A 221 -14.42 3.73 17.90
CA GLN A 221 -14.57 2.59 18.81
C GLN A 221 -13.59 2.67 19.97
N MET A 222 -12.33 3.02 19.69
CA MET A 222 -11.31 3.24 20.72
C MET A 222 -11.67 4.44 21.61
N ALA A 223 -12.13 5.55 21.04
CA ALA A 223 -12.51 6.75 21.79
C ALA A 223 -13.66 6.48 22.79
N ALA A 224 -14.63 5.64 22.42
CA ALA A 224 -15.80 5.33 23.24
C ALA A 224 -15.45 4.63 24.56
N VAL A 225 -14.33 3.90 24.60
CA VAL A 225 -13.86 3.17 25.80
C VAL A 225 -12.61 3.79 26.44
N GLU A 226 -12.09 4.87 25.85
CA GLU A 226 -10.90 5.55 26.34
C GLU A 226 -11.21 6.35 27.62
N LYS A 227 -10.35 6.16 28.63
CA LYS A 227 -10.49 6.77 29.96
C LYS A 227 -9.74 8.08 30.07
N ASP A 228 -8.61 8.22 29.38
CA ASP A 228 -7.87 9.48 29.34
C ASP A 228 -8.61 10.51 28.47
N PRO A 229 -9.11 11.63 29.04
CA PRO A 229 -9.83 12.64 28.28
C PRO A 229 -9.00 13.26 27.15
N GLN A 230 -7.66 13.31 27.29
CA GLN A 230 -6.79 13.83 26.24
C GLN A 230 -6.71 12.84 25.08
N ARG A 231 -6.39 11.57 25.36
CA ARG A 231 -6.33 10.54 24.31
C ARG A 231 -7.66 10.36 23.61
N ARG A 232 -8.79 10.43 24.33
CA ARG A 232 -10.12 10.38 23.72
C ARG A 232 -10.33 11.48 22.69
N ARG A 233 -9.97 12.74 23.01
CA ARG A 233 -10.06 13.87 22.07
C ARG A 233 -9.17 13.67 20.84
N GLU A 234 -7.99 13.06 21.01
CA GLU A 234 -7.10 12.75 19.90
C GLU A 234 -7.72 11.70 18.97
N LEU A 235 -8.31 10.64 19.52
CA LEU A 235 -9.00 9.61 18.75
C LEU A 235 -10.24 10.16 18.03
N GLU A 236 -11.03 11.01 18.69
CA GLU A 236 -12.13 11.74 18.07
C GLU A 236 -11.65 12.62 16.91
N LYS A 237 -10.51 13.29 17.06
CA LYS A 237 -9.91 14.09 15.97
C LYS A 237 -9.38 13.20 14.84
N ILE A 238 -8.75 12.07 15.14
CA ILE A 238 -8.34 11.08 14.12
C ILE A 238 -9.56 10.62 13.32
N ALA A 239 -10.69 10.34 13.99
CA ALA A 239 -11.92 9.97 13.30
C ALA A 239 -12.41 11.07 12.34
N ASP A 240 -12.51 12.33 12.81
CA ASP A 240 -12.90 13.48 11.97
C ASP A 240 -11.96 13.68 10.76
N VAL A 241 -10.64 13.56 10.97
CA VAL A 241 -9.64 13.66 9.90
C VAL A 241 -9.85 12.55 8.87
N CYS A 242 -9.97 11.30 9.31
CA CYS A 242 -10.10 10.12 8.43
C CYS A 242 -11.46 10.03 7.72
N ASP A 243 -12.52 10.65 8.25
CA ASP A 243 -13.79 10.82 7.54
C ASP A 243 -13.67 11.83 6.40
N TRP A 244 -12.77 12.80 6.53
CA TRP A 244 -12.57 13.87 5.58
C TRP A 244 -11.56 13.49 4.48
N VAL A 245 -10.32 13.22 4.85
CA VAL A 245 -9.25 12.79 3.92
C VAL A 245 -9.16 11.27 3.89
N PRO A 246 -8.95 10.65 2.71
CA PRO A 246 -8.58 11.26 1.42
C PRO A 246 -9.78 11.60 0.52
N ALA A 247 -11.02 11.47 0.99
CA ALA A 247 -12.20 11.67 0.13
C ALA A 247 -12.31 13.10 -0.39
N ARG A 248 -11.94 14.09 0.44
CA ARG A 248 -11.98 15.52 0.14
C ARG A 248 -10.60 16.14 0.30
N ALA A 249 -10.38 17.30 -0.31
CA ALA A 249 -9.14 18.07 -0.18
C ALA A 249 -8.89 18.44 1.30
N PRO A 250 -7.64 18.40 1.78
CA PRO A 250 -7.33 18.68 3.18
C PRO A 250 -7.66 20.13 3.53
N ARG A 251 -8.20 20.36 4.74
CA ARG A 251 -8.59 21.69 5.25
C ARG A 251 -7.49 22.33 6.07
N ASP A 252 -6.75 21.52 6.81
CA ASP A 252 -5.74 21.93 7.76
C ASP A 252 -4.43 21.13 7.63
N PHE A 253 -3.44 21.47 8.43
CA PHE A 253 -2.11 20.86 8.40
C PHE A 253 -2.12 19.37 8.78
N TRP A 254 -3.00 18.98 9.71
CA TRP A 254 -3.12 17.59 10.14
C TRP A 254 -3.70 16.74 9.01
N GLU A 255 -4.77 17.20 8.39
CA GLU A 255 -5.40 16.53 7.25
C GLU A 255 -4.45 16.40 6.06
N ALA A 256 -3.62 17.41 5.78
CA ALA A 256 -2.62 17.34 4.72
C ALA A 256 -1.57 16.24 4.98
N LEU A 257 -1.11 16.11 6.23
CA LEU A 257 -0.19 15.04 6.63
C LEU A 257 -0.85 13.65 6.57
N GLN A 258 -2.07 13.53 7.09
CA GLN A 258 -2.80 12.27 7.10
C GLN A 258 -3.16 11.80 5.68
N TYR A 259 -3.54 12.72 4.79
CA TYR A 259 -3.80 12.38 3.40
C TYR A 259 -2.53 11.88 2.71
N TYR A 260 -1.42 12.61 2.82
CA TYR A 260 -0.13 12.12 2.30
C TYR A 260 0.18 10.72 2.83
N TRP A 261 0.00 10.50 4.13
CA TRP A 261 0.31 9.22 4.75
C TRP A 261 -0.58 8.07 4.24
N PHE A 262 -1.88 8.31 4.06
CA PHE A 262 -2.76 7.32 3.43
C PHE A 262 -2.36 7.00 2.00
N VAL A 263 -1.95 8.00 1.21
CA VAL A 263 -1.46 7.77 -0.16
C VAL A 263 -0.16 6.97 -0.14
N HIS A 264 0.78 7.31 0.76
CA HIS A 264 2.01 6.56 0.94
C HIS A 264 1.76 5.08 1.28
N VAL A 265 0.90 4.81 2.26
CA VAL A 265 0.53 3.44 2.64
C VAL A 265 -0.20 2.74 1.48
N GLY A 266 -1.15 3.42 0.81
CA GLY A 266 -1.87 2.88 -0.34
C GLY A 266 -0.92 2.40 -1.45
N VAL A 267 -0.06 3.29 -1.96
CA VAL A 267 0.87 2.99 -3.06
C VAL A 267 1.86 1.89 -2.67
N THR A 268 2.40 1.93 -1.44
CA THR A 268 3.36 0.92 -0.97
C THR A 268 2.71 -0.41 -0.59
N THR A 269 1.39 -0.46 -0.35
CA THR A 269 0.63 -1.70 -0.17
C THR A 269 0.18 -2.28 -1.51
N GLU A 270 -0.18 -1.44 -2.48
CA GLU A 270 -0.58 -1.82 -3.84
C GLU A 270 0.49 -2.71 -4.48
N TYR A 271 1.75 -2.27 -4.41
CA TYR A 271 2.87 -3.01 -5.01
C TYR A 271 4.19 -2.79 -4.26
N ASN A 272 5.18 -3.66 -4.47
CA ASN A 272 6.48 -3.56 -3.79
C ASN A 272 7.42 -2.57 -4.50
N THR A 273 7.07 -1.29 -4.51
CA THR A 273 7.83 -0.26 -5.23
C THR A 273 9.24 -0.06 -4.68
N TRP A 274 10.20 0.19 -5.56
CA TRP A 274 11.46 0.81 -5.15
C TRP A 274 11.25 2.16 -4.46
N ASP A 275 12.10 2.43 -3.47
CA ASP A 275 12.13 3.66 -2.67
C ASP A 275 10.84 4.01 -1.91
N SER A 276 9.95 3.03 -1.75
CA SER A 276 8.63 3.23 -1.13
C SER A 276 7.85 4.31 -1.89
N PHE A 277 7.58 5.46 -1.25
CA PHE A 277 6.95 6.61 -1.87
C PHE A 277 7.41 7.90 -1.18
N ASN A 278 7.71 8.93 -1.96
CA ASN A 278 8.36 10.16 -1.47
C ASN A 278 7.39 11.36 -1.54
N PRO A 279 7.30 12.21 -0.50
CA PRO A 279 6.40 13.38 -0.50
C PRO A 279 6.89 14.53 -1.39
N GLY A 280 8.09 14.44 -1.95
CA GLY A 280 8.70 15.46 -2.76
C GLY A 280 8.98 16.74 -1.97
N ARG A 281 8.42 17.85 -2.44
CA ARG A 281 8.65 19.18 -1.89
C ARG A 281 7.73 19.44 -0.70
N LEU A 282 7.84 18.58 0.32
CA LEU A 282 6.91 18.53 1.46
C LEU A 282 6.79 19.90 2.18
N ASP A 283 7.89 20.63 2.29
CA ASP A 283 7.91 21.99 2.83
C ASP A 283 7.01 22.93 2.03
N GLN A 284 7.09 22.91 0.70
CA GLN A 284 6.27 23.74 -0.20
C GLN A 284 4.80 23.34 -0.14
N HIS A 285 4.52 22.04 -0.09
CA HIS A 285 3.16 21.51 -0.07
C HIS A 285 2.45 21.80 1.27
N LEU A 286 3.17 21.69 2.39
CA LEU A 286 2.59 21.91 3.71
C LEU A 286 2.58 23.38 4.15
N TYR A 287 3.45 24.24 3.60
CA TYR A 287 3.57 25.63 4.01
C TYR A 287 2.25 26.43 3.97
N PRO A 288 1.38 26.30 2.95
CA PRO A 288 0.08 26.97 2.94
C PRO A 288 -0.83 26.58 4.10
N PHE A 289 -0.79 25.31 4.54
CA PHE A 289 -1.56 24.83 5.68
C PHE A 289 -0.97 25.33 7.00
N TYR A 290 0.35 25.23 7.14
CA TYR A 290 1.07 25.72 8.33
C TYR A 290 0.82 27.21 8.58
N LYS A 291 0.78 28.03 7.52
CA LYS A 291 0.54 29.47 7.62
C LYS A 291 -0.91 29.81 8.02
N LYS A 292 -1.89 28.95 7.70
CA LYS A 292 -3.29 29.17 8.02
C LYS A 292 -3.63 28.87 9.49
N GLY A 293 -2.88 27.97 10.14
CA GLY A 293 -3.07 27.57 11.52
C GLY A 293 -3.60 26.15 11.62
#